data_AF-A0A7S1C2K3-F1
#
_entry.id   AF-A0A7S1C2K3-F1
#
_cell.length_a   1.000
_cell.length_b   1.000
_cell.length_c   1.000
_cell.angle_alpha   90.00
_cell.angle_beta   90.00
_cell.angle_gamma   90.00
#
_symmetry.space_group_name_H-M   'P 1'
#
loop_
_entity.id
_entity.type
_entity.pdbx_description
1 polymer ?
#
loop_
_entity_poly.entity_id
_entity_poly.type
_entity_poly.pdbx_seq_one_letter_code
_entity_poly.pdbx_strand_id
1 'polypeptide(L)'
;MDAGVSWPLTSDDGGVPAVRTTATATACLAAATRAAGGDVGRLEKERAWRENYARHFVDHVTACATSAEAATRAARAGLDFVYDCFTFTRPGAAASAAPALLREAMEDPMPRAFATAVLDGGGARADAPAPSLSMPYNGKVLNGASLVAQADAWARQGVIEPSAAAAVRAASVLGASGRLATALAGHVFAVMGAGAEMGPTATLLSLGATIVAVDLDGRPFMWQRLLGLARASRGRLVVPVRRRDGDGDAEQLELPDEELCERAGANLLTDTPEVAAWLSSVCPGQAMTVGAYAYLDGAAFVRISVAQDAIATAVLRRRPGTSLSYLCTPTDIFLRPLAARRAALQRYEERPAWMRFLATSSCSRLMSRNAVLDEPLTNGDGVEVDVVDCTVSQQGPNYLFAKRIQHWRAVVARAGGAVVSSNIAPSSATVSVTKAKLLKAAFDGVRYVPPIEVFQPATANAAMAIALLHDIFDADSAAHPTTPLSHPLLLFADGAWHGGMWRCGVKVGSAAVPAAVIGLAIEHSSSLMGGGALATVGVGLLLRSRL
;
A
#
# COMPACT_ATOMS: atom_id res chain seq x y z
N MET A 1 -17.43 6.65 -23.44
CA MET A 1 -16.93 6.67 -22.06
C MET A 1 -16.59 5.24 -21.68
N ASP A 2 -15.48 5.03 -20.98
CA ASP A 2 -15.17 3.70 -20.45
C ASP A 2 -16.22 3.32 -19.39
N ALA A 3 -16.63 2.05 -19.38
CA ALA A 3 -17.48 1.55 -18.30
C ALA A 3 -16.76 1.61 -16.95
N GLY A 4 -17.55 1.71 -15.87
CA GLY A 4 -17.10 1.70 -14.50
C GLY A 4 -16.77 3.06 -13.89
N VAL A 5 -16.08 3.03 -12.76
CA VAL A 5 -15.62 4.22 -12.02
C VAL A 5 -14.73 5.08 -12.91
N SER A 6 -15.06 6.36 -13.02
CA SER A 6 -14.44 7.29 -13.95
C SER A 6 -14.19 8.65 -13.32
N TRP A 7 -13.16 9.33 -13.83
CA TRP A 7 -12.88 10.72 -13.49
C TRP A 7 -14.04 11.63 -13.92
N PRO A 8 -14.30 12.75 -13.20
CA PRO A 8 -15.30 13.71 -13.60
C PRO A 8 -15.03 14.26 -15.01
N LEU A 9 -16.13 14.55 -15.71
CA LEU A 9 -16.10 15.35 -16.92
C LEU A 9 -16.05 16.83 -16.52
N THR A 10 -15.06 17.56 -17.01
CA THR A 10 -14.97 19.02 -16.83
C THR A 10 -15.36 19.72 -18.13
N SER A 11 -16.17 20.77 -18.06
CA SER A 11 -16.52 21.59 -19.22
C SER A 11 -15.37 22.52 -19.61
N ASP A 12 -15.00 22.54 -20.89
CA ASP A 12 -14.07 23.54 -21.44
C ASP A 12 -14.74 24.93 -21.59
N ASP A 13 -13.92 25.99 -21.76
CA ASP A 13 -14.36 27.32 -22.21
C ASP A 13 -15.08 27.29 -23.59
N GLY A 14 -15.06 26.14 -24.28
CA GLY A 14 -15.78 25.86 -25.53
C GLY A 14 -16.95 24.88 -25.41
N GLY A 15 -17.36 24.48 -24.19
CA GLY A 15 -18.56 23.67 -23.94
C GLY A 15 -18.46 22.17 -24.20
N VAL A 16 -17.31 21.63 -24.64
CA VAL A 16 -17.11 20.17 -24.81
C VAL A 16 -16.61 19.56 -23.49
N PRO A 17 -17.29 18.54 -22.92
CA PRO A 17 -16.83 17.86 -21.72
C PRO A 17 -15.57 17.03 -21.98
N ALA A 18 -14.52 17.23 -21.18
CA ALA A 18 -13.26 16.48 -21.27
C ALA A 18 -12.78 16.00 -19.89
N VAL A 19 -12.09 14.86 -19.86
CA VAL A 19 -11.49 14.31 -18.64
C VAL A 19 -10.17 15.03 -18.35
N ARG A 20 -10.10 15.77 -17.23
CA ARG A 20 -8.87 16.47 -16.79
C ARG A 20 -8.40 15.94 -15.43
N THR A 21 -7.60 14.87 -15.46
CA THR A 21 -7.09 14.19 -14.26
C THR A 21 -6.25 15.11 -13.37
N THR A 22 -5.34 15.89 -13.96
CA THR A 22 -4.53 16.87 -13.22
C THR A 22 -5.39 17.91 -12.51
N ALA A 23 -6.34 18.54 -13.22
CA ALA A 23 -7.19 19.57 -12.64
C ALA A 23 -8.03 19.02 -11.47
N THR A 24 -8.58 17.82 -11.65
CA THR A 24 -9.35 17.13 -10.60
C THR A 24 -8.49 16.81 -9.38
N ALA A 25 -7.29 16.24 -9.58
CA ALA A 25 -6.38 15.91 -8.48
C ALA A 25 -5.91 17.16 -7.72
N THR A 26 -5.57 18.23 -8.43
CA THR A 26 -5.21 19.53 -7.84
C THR A 26 -6.36 20.12 -7.04
N ALA A 27 -7.59 20.12 -7.58
CA ALA A 27 -8.77 20.64 -6.88
C ALA A 27 -9.11 19.84 -5.63
N CYS A 28 -9.03 18.50 -5.70
CA CYS A 28 -9.22 17.62 -4.55
C CYS A 28 -8.18 17.87 -3.45
N LEU A 29 -6.89 17.92 -3.82
CA LEU A 29 -5.81 18.21 -2.88
C LEU A 29 -5.97 19.60 -2.26
N ALA A 30 -6.40 20.60 -3.04
CA ALA A 30 -6.67 21.95 -2.53
C ALA A 30 -7.85 21.96 -1.55
N ALA A 31 -8.94 21.26 -1.85
CA ALA A 31 -10.08 21.12 -0.93
C ALA A 31 -9.63 20.52 0.41
N ALA A 32 -8.87 19.42 0.36
CA ALA A 32 -8.35 18.75 1.55
C ALA A 32 -7.37 19.65 2.34
N THR A 33 -6.40 20.27 1.68
CA THR A 33 -5.41 21.16 2.34
C THR A 33 -6.07 22.38 2.97
N ARG A 34 -7.07 22.98 2.30
CA ARG A 34 -7.83 24.11 2.84
C ARG A 34 -8.61 23.71 4.09
N ALA A 35 -9.20 22.52 4.11
CA ALA A 35 -9.92 22.00 5.29
C ALA A 35 -9.00 21.73 6.50
N ALA A 36 -7.72 21.46 6.26
CA ALA A 36 -6.67 21.41 7.28
C ALA A 36 -6.19 22.79 7.74
N GLY A 37 -6.64 23.89 7.12
CA GLY A 37 -6.16 25.25 7.39
C GLY A 37 -4.85 25.60 6.68
N GLY A 38 -4.41 24.80 5.71
CA GLY A 38 -3.21 25.07 4.92
C GLY A 38 -3.44 26.08 3.79
N ASP A 39 -2.39 26.80 3.41
CA ASP A 39 -2.41 27.69 2.24
C ASP A 39 -2.39 26.88 0.93
N VAL A 40 -3.32 27.20 0.04
CA VAL A 40 -3.49 26.55 -1.27
C VAL A 40 -3.13 27.46 -2.44
N GLY A 41 -2.74 28.72 -2.19
CA GLY A 41 -2.51 29.70 -3.24
C GLY A 41 -1.41 29.29 -4.23
N ARG A 42 -0.38 28.58 -3.75
CA ARG A 42 0.67 28.00 -4.61
C ARG A 42 0.16 26.79 -5.42
N LEU A 43 -0.71 25.98 -4.83
CA LEU A 43 -1.31 24.80 -5.47
C LEU A 43 -2.28 25.20 -6.60
N GLU A 44 -3.14 26.19 -6.34
CA GLU A 44 -4.12 26.68 -7.33
C GLU A 44 -3.47 27.38 -8.52
N LYS A 45 -2.30 27.97 -8.33
CA LYS A 45 -1.53 28.65 -9.39
C LYS A 45 -0.51 27.74 -10.08
N GLU A 46 -0.46 26.45 -9.73
CA GLU A 46 0.52 25.52 -10.27
C GLU A 46 0.30 25.25 -11.77
N ARG A 47 1.35 25.48 -12.57
CA ARG A 47 1.32 25.26 -14.03
C ARG A 47 2.16 24.06 -14.47
N ALA A 48 3.16 23.67 -13.69
CA ALA A 48 4.08 22.57 -13.96
C ALA A 48 3.83 21.39 -12.99
N TRP A 49 2.57 20.93 -12.91
CA TRP A 49 2.14 19.88 -11.97
C TRP A 49 3.01 18.62 -12.02
N ARG A 50 3.38 18.14 -13.22
CA ARG A 50 4.20 16.92 -13.38
C ARG A 50 5.56 17.00 -12.70
N GLU A 51 6.13 18.20 -12.59
CA GLU A 51 7.44 18.43 -11.99
C GLU A 51 7.32 18.75 -10.50
N ASN A 52 6.26 19.47 -10.14
CA ASN A 52 6.12 20.11 -8.83
C ASN A 52 5.11 19.42 -7.90
N TYR A 53 4.42 18.36 -8.30
CA TYR A 53 3.37 17.76 -7.47
C TYR A 53 3.84 17.38 -6.06
N ALA A 54 5.04 16.81 -5.91
CA ALA A 54 5.54 16.31 -4.64
C ALA A 54 5.55 17.38 -3.53
N ARG A 55 5.94 18.62 -3.85
CA ARG A 55 5.94 19.72 -2.86
C ARG A 55 4.54 20.03 -2.34
N HIS A 56 3.51 19.90 -3.17
CA HIS A 56 2.13 20.17 -2.76
C HIS A 56 1.56 19.08 -1.85
N PHE A 57 1.99 17.83 -2.05
CA PHE A 57 1.67 16.75 -1.10
C PHE A 57 2.43 16.92 0.22
N VAL A 58 3.67 17.42 0.20
CA VAL A 58 4.39 17.80 1.42
C VAL A 58 3.66 18.93 2.16
N ASP A 59 3.24 19.98 1.47
CA ASP A 59 2.46 21.08 2.06
C ASP A 59 1.16 20.56 2.68
N HIS A 60 0.44 19.67 1.97
CA HIS A 60 -0.78 19.04 2.45
C HIS A 60 -0.56 18.25 3.75
N VAL A 61 0.45 17.36 3.79
CA VAL A 61 0.74 16.57 4.99
C VAL A 61 1.23 17.45 6.14
N THR A 62 2.00 18.49 5.84
CA THR A 62 2.44 19.47 6.85
C THR A 62 1.25 20.22 7.44
N ALA A 63 0.28 20.63 6.62
CA ALA A 63 -0.96 21.23 7.11
C ALA A 63 -1.75 20.24 7.99
N CYS A 64 -1.82 18.96 7.60
CA CYS A 64 -2.46 17.93 8.41
C CYS A 64 -1.74 17.66 9.73
N ALA A 65 -0.42 17.88 9.82
CA ALA A 65 0.38 17.66 11.01
C ALA A 65 0.10 18.69 12.13
N THR A 66 -0.57 19.79 11.81
CA THR A 66 -0.81 20.91 12.75
C THR A 66 -1.74 20.56 13.90
N SER A 67 -2.64 19.58 13.77
CA SER A 67 -3.49 19.06 14.85
C SER A 67 -4.19 17.77 14.42
N ALA A 68 -4.64 16.98 15.39
CA ALA A 68 -5.45 15.79 15.10
C ALA A 68 -6.75 16.12 14.33
N GLU A 69 -7.36 17.27 14.63
CA GLU A 69 -8.56 17.75 13.94
C GLU A 69 -8.24 18.12 12.47
N ALA A 70 -7.14 18.83 12.22
CA ALA A 70 -6.73 19.21 10.87
C ALA A 70 -6.56 17.99 9.96
N ALA A 71 -5.87 16.94 10.44
CA ALA A 71 -5.71 15.69 9.70
C ALA A 71 -7.06 15.03 9.36
N THR A 72 -7.99 15.00 10.31
CA THR A 72 -9.31 14.38 10.12
C THR A 72 -10.18 15.20 9.17
N ARG A 73 -10.19 16.53 9.28
CA ARG A 73 -10.91 17.42 8.37
C ARG A 73 -10.38 17.34 6.94
N ALA A 74 -9.06 17.33 6.75
CA ALA A 74 -8.44 17.13 5.44
C ALA A 74 -8.88 15.81 4.81
N ALA A 75 -8.82 14.72 5.57
CA ALA A 75 -9.17 13.40 5.08
C ALA A 75 -10.65 13.31 4.66
N ARG A 76 -11.57 13.86 5.47
CA ARG A 76 -12.99 13.94 5.12
C ARG A 76 -13.22 14.78 3.87
N ALA A 77 -12.69 16.00 3.82
CA ALA A 77 -12.87 16.90 2.68
C ALA A 77 -12.32 16.34 1.37
N GLY A 78 -11.17 15.64 1.41
CA GLY A 78 -10.61 14.96 0.24
C GLY A 78 -11.50 13.82 -0.27
N LEU A 79 -12.03 13.00 0.64
CA LEU A 79 -12.96 11.92 0.29
C LEU A 79 -14.31 12.47 -0.20
N ASP A 80 -14.89 13.45 0.49
CA ASP A 80 -16.14 14.09 0.10
C ASP A 80 -16.03 14.66 -1.33
N PHE A 81 -14.94 15.37 -1.63
CA PHE A 81 -14.66 15.83 -3.00
C PHE A 81 -14.66 14.69 -4.01
N VAL A 82 -14.01 13.56 -3.70
CA VAL A 82 -14.01 12.38 -4.59
C VAL A 82 -15.44 11.90 -4.85
N TYR A 83 -16.26 11.74 -3.81
CA TYR A 83 -17.64 11.24 -3.96
C TYR A 83 -18.60 12.23 -4.60
N ASP A 84 -18.30 13.53 -4.54
CA ASP A 84 -19.12 14.57 -5.14
C ASP A 84 -18.83 14.77 -6.64
N CYS A 85 -17.75 14.19 -7.18
CA CYS A 85 -17.38 14.38 -8.59
C CYS A 85 -17.09 13.09 -9.37
N PHE A 86 -16.58 12.02 -8.76
CA PHE A 86 -16.35 10.78 -9.49
C PHE A 86 -17.67 10.15 -9.92
N THR A 87 -17.67 9.59 -11.12
CA THR A 87 -18.88 9.03 -11.73
C THR A 87 -18.73 7.54 -11.96
N PHE A 88 -19.85 6.87 -12.18
CA PHE A 88 -19.92 5.46 -12.54
C PHE A 88 -20.79 5.28 -13.77
N THR A 89 -20.27 4.57 -14.77
CA THR A 89 -21.00 4.19 -15.97
C THR A 89 -21.25 2.69 -15.96
N ARG A 90 -22.51 2.27 -15.90
CA ARG A 90 -22.84 0.83 -15.87
C ARG A 90 -22.41 0.15 -17.19
N PRO A 91 -21.81 -1.06 -17.14
CA PRO A 91 -21.53 -1.83 -18.35
C PRO A 91 -22.78 -2.02 -19.21
N GLY A 92 -22.65 -1.85 -20.53
CA GLY A 92 -23.78 -1.96 -21.46
C GLY A 92 -24.71 -0.75 -21.52
N ALA A 93 -24.46 0.31 -20.74
CA ALA A 93 -25.19 1.56 -20.89
C ALA A 93 -25.01 2.15 -22.29
N ALA A 94 -26.07 2.74 -22.85
CA ALA A 94 -26.01 3.41 -24.14
C ALA A 94 -24.95 4.51 -24.13
N ALA A 95 -24.25 4.73 -25.25
CA ALA A 95 -23.21 5.76 -25.34
C ALA A 95 -23.72 7.19 -25.03
N SER A 96 -25.03 7.43 -25.16
CA SER A 96 -25.72 8.67 -24.83
C SER A 96 -26.15 8.79 -23.36
N ALA A 97 -26.04 7.72 -22.57
CA ALA A 97 -26.41 7.76 -21.16
C ALA A 97 -25.41 8.61 -20.37
N ALA A 98 -25.92 9.57 -19.61
CA ALA A 98 -25.10 10.33 -18.68
C ALA A 98 -24.58 9.40 -17.57
N PRO A 99 -23.30 9.53 -17.17
CA PRO A 99 -22.77 8.72 -16.07
C PRO A 99 -23.40 9.20 -14.74
N ALA A 100 -23.74 8.25 -13.87
CA ALA A 100 -24.28 8.58 -12.54
C ALA A 100 -23.15 9.02 -11.60
N LEU A 101 -23.46 9.79 -10.56
CA LEU A 101 -22.49 10.02 -9.50
C LEU A 101 -22.15 8.68 -8.83
N LEU A 102 -20.88 8.47 -8.49
CA LEU A 102 -20.44 7.22 -7.86
C LEU A 102 -21.24 6.94 -6.59
N ARG A 103 -21.45 7.97 -5.76
CA ARG A 103 -22.29 7.89 -4.55
C ARG A 103 -23.67 7.29 -4.81
N GLU A 104 -24.34 7.74 -5.87
CA GLU A 104 -25.69 7.30 -6.22
C GLU A 104 -25.68 5.86 -6.74
N ALA A 105 -24.73 5.53 -7.61
CA ALA A 105 -24.57 4.18 -8.14
C ALA A 105 -24.33 3.12 -7.04
N MET A 106 -23.65 3.49 -5.95
CA MET A 106 -23.38 2.58 -4.82
C MET A 106 -24.63 2.23 -4.00
N GLU A 107 -25.71 3.02 -4.09
CA GLU A 107 -26.98 2.74 -3.44
C GLU A 107 -27.92 1.86 -4.28
N ASP A 108 -27.61 1.66 -5.57
CA ASP A 108 -28.40 0.84 -6.51
C ASP A 108 -27.54 -0.25 -7.18
N PRO A 109 -27.05 -1.25 -6.41
CA PRO A 109 -26.33 -2.39 -6.97
C PRO A 109 -27.30 -3.33 -7.71
N MET A 110 -26.84 -3.94 -8.81
CA MET A 110 -27.64 -4.95 -9.49
C MET A 110 -27.93 -6.14 -8.55
N PRO A 111 -29.22 -6.48 -8.32
CA PRO A 111 -29.58 -7.55 -7.43
C PRO A 111 -29.06 -8.88 -7.98
N ARG A 112 -28.51 -9.71 -7.09
CA ARG A 112 -28.01 -11.06 -7.42
C ARG A 112 -26.98 -11.08 -8.56
N ALA A 113 -26.15 -10.04 -8.66
CA ALA A 113 -25.07 -9.97 -9.63
C ALA A 113 -24.12 -11.18 -9.61
N PHE A 114 -23.83 -11.69 -8.41
CA PHE A 114 -22.90 -12.77 -8.14
C PHE A 114 -23.55 -13.87 -7.31
N ALA A 115 -23.23 -15.12 -7.65
CA ALA A 115 -23.26 -16.24 -6.72
C ALA A 115 -21.86 -16.44 -6.12
N THR A 116 -21.70 -17.44 -5.24
CA THR A 116 -20.45 -17.71 -4.54
C THR A 116 -19.98 -19.14 -4.84
N ALA A 117 -18.70 -19.33 -5.13
CA ALA A 117 -18.09 -20.66 -5.05
C ALA A 117 -17.13 -20.72 -3.87
N VAL A 118 -17.08 -21.88 -3.21
CA VAL A 118 -16.22 -22.13 -2.06
C VAL A 118 -15.30 -23.29 -2.38
N LEU A 119 -14.00 -23.09 -2.14
CA LEU A 119 -12.97 -24.09 -2.32
C LEU A 119 -12.23 -24.26 -0.99
N ASP A 120 -12.38 -25.44 -0.40
CA ASP A 120 -11.59 -25.85 0.75
C ASP A 120 -10.21 -26.33 0.30
N GLY A 121 -9.17 -25.94 1.05
CA GLY A 121 -7.81 -26.39 0.82
C GLY A 121 -7.64 -27.86 1.19
N GLY A 122 -6.90 -28.61 0.37
CA GLY A 122 -6.61 -30.04 0.59
C GLY A 122 -5.29 -30.30 1.34
N GLY A 123 -4.53 -29.25 1.66
CA GLY A 123 -3.19 -29.34 2.24
C GLY A 123 -3.14 -29.58 3.76
N ALA A 124 -4.28 -29.55 4.45
CA ALA A 124 -4.36 -29.88 5.87
C ALA A 124 -4.36 -31.41 6.08
N ARG A 125 -3.20 -32.05 5.97
CA ARG A 125 -3.05 -33.42 6.51
C ARG A 125 -3.25 -33.39 8.03
N ALA A 126 -3.89 -34.41 8.60
CA ALA A 126 -4.08 -34.54 10.05
C ALA A 126 -2.75 -34.44 10.84
N ASP A 127 -1.64 -34.81 10.20
CA ASP A 127 -0.29 -34.84 10.78
C ASP A 127 0.56 -33.60 10.42
N ALA A 128 -0.01 -32.60 9.72
CA ALA A 128 0.73 -31.42 9.31
C ALA A 128 1.08 -30.54 10.53
N PRO A 129 2.31 -29.97 10.60
CA PRO A 129 2.65 -29.05 11.69
C PRO A 129 1.65 -27.91 11.79
N ALA A 130 1.42 -27.42 13.01
CA ALA A 130 0.62 -26.23 13.26
C ALA A 130 1.11 -25.06 12.36
N PRO A 131 0.19 -24.22 11.86
CA PRO A 131 0.57 -23.10 11.01
C PRO A 131 1.52 -22.19 11.81
N SER A 132 2.70 -21.93 11.24
CA SER A 132 3.71 -21.08 11.87
C SER A 132 4.04 -19.91 10.97
N LEU A 133 4.20 -18.74 11.58
CA LEU A 133 4.65 -17.55 10.88
C LEU A 133 6.09 -17.78 10.39
N SER A 134 6.29 -17.56 9.09
CA SER A 134 7.59 -17.69 8.47
C SER A 134 7.83 -16.58 7.46
N MET A 135 9.10 -16.24 7.25
CA MET A 135 9.52 -15.21 6.33
C MET A 135 10.75 -15.68 5.56
N PRO A 136 10.68 -15.82 4.22
CA PRO A 136 11.88 -16.08 3.43
C PRO A 136 12.77 -14.83 3.46
N TYR A 137 14.07 -14.99 3.72
CA TYR A 137 15.05 -13.91 3.68
C TYR A 137 16.45 -14.46 3.39
N ASN A 138 17.14 -13.90 2.38
CA ASN A 138 18.50 -14.27 1.99
C ASN A 138 18.74 -15.80 1.87
N GLY A 139 17.84 -16.49 1.15
CA GLY A 139 17.93 -17.93 0.91
C GLY A 139 17.57 -18.82 2.11
N LYS A 140 17.16 -18.23 3.25
CA LYS A 140 16.70 -18.92 4.45
C LYS A 140 15.20 -18.70 4.66
N VAL A 141 14.58 -19.58 5.42
CA VAL A 141 13.21 -19.39 5.93
C VAL A 141 13.31 -19.09 7.43
N LEU A 142 13.05 -17.84 7.81
CA LEU A 142 13.05 -17.40 9.20
C LEU A 142 11.73 -17.77 9.86
N ASN A 143 11.79 -18.27 11.09
CA ASN A 143 10.64 -18.59 11.93
C ASN A 143 10.99 -18.43 13.42
N GLY A 144 9.97 -18.34 14.27
CA GLY A 144 10.12 -18.26 15.73
C GLY A 144 11.22 -17.28 16.16
N ALA A 145 12.19 -17.76 16.94
CA ALA A 145 13.28 -16.94 17.47
C ALA A 145 14.17 -16.33 16.37
N SER A 146 14.40 -17.01 15.25
CA SER A 146 15.23 -16.48 14.14
C SER A 146 14.56 -15.32 13.41
N LEU A 147 13.23 -15.37 13.28
CA LEU A 147 12.42 -14.28 12.73
C LEU A 147 12.46 -13.05 13.65
N VAL A 148 12.27 -13.25 14.95
CA VAL A 148 12.35 -12.19 15.95
C VAL A 148 13.73 -11.53 15.97
N ALA A 149 14.79 -12.33 16.02
CA ALA A 149 16.16 -11.84 16.05
C ALA A 149 16.51 -11.00 14.80
N GLN A 150 16.02 -11.40 13.62
CA GLN A 150 16.21 -10.64 12.39
C GLN A 150 15.43 -9.31 12.41
N ALA A 151 14.18 -9.32 12.88
CA ALA A 151 13.40 -8.08 13.02
C ALA A 151 14.09 -7.09 13.97
N ASP A 152 14.63 -7.59 15.08
CA ASP A 152 15.42 -6.77 16.01
C ASP A 152 16.72 -6.24 15.40
N ALA A 153 17.37 -7.02 14.54
CA ALA A 153 18.55 -6.55 13.81
C ALA A 153 18.19 -5.41 12.85
N TRP A 154 17.10 -5.54 12.09
CA TRP A 154 16.61 -4.48 11.20
C TRP A 154 16.24 -3.21 11.98
N ALA A 155 15.57 -3.33 13.12
CA ALA A 155 15.25 -2.17 13.96
C ALA A 155 16.50 -1.46 14.48
N ARG A 156 17.50 -2.21 14.97
CA ARG A 156 18.80 -1.63 15.42
C ARG A 156 19.55 -0.93 14.29
N GLN A 157 19.54 -1.50 13.09
CA GLN A 157 20.16 -0.91 11.91
C GLN A 157 19.41 0.33 11.41
N GLY A 158 18.15 0.49 11.81
CA GLY A 158 17.27 1.56 11.38
C GLY A 158 16.57 1.26 10.05
N VAL A 159 16.48 -0.01 9.65
CA VAL A 159 15.77 -0.47 8.45
C VAL A 159 14.24 -0.43 8.66
N ILE A 160 13.79 -0.70 9.88
CA ILE A 160 12.38 -0.64 10.29
C ILE A 160 12.27 0.13 11.61
N GLU A 161 11.05 0.56 11.96
CA GLU A 161 10.81 1.14 13.28
C GLU A 161 10.80 0.06 14.38
N PRO A 162 11.19 0.40 15.63
CA PRO A 162 11.16 -0.55 16.75
C PRO A 162 9.79 -1.19 17.00
N SER A 163 8.69 -0.46 16.73
CA SER A 163 7.33 -1.02 16.84
C SER A 163 7.04 -2.08 15.79
N ALA A 164 7.65 -2.02 14.60
CA ALA A 164 7.54 -3.09 13.61
C ALA A 164 8.19 -4.39 14.12
N ALA A 165 9.36 -4.30 14.77
CA ALA A 165 9.99 -5.47 15.40
C ALA A 165 9.16 -6.01 16.59
N ALA A 166 8.50 -5.13 17.35
CA ALA A 166 7.58 -5.52 18.41
C ALA A 166 6.36 -6.26 17.86
N ALA A 167 5.77 -5.78 16.77
CA ALA A 167 4.66 -6.46 16.08
C ALA A 167 5.06 -7.87 15.62
N VAL A 168 6.26 -8.04 15.05
CA VAL A 168 6.78 -9.37 14.68
C VAL A 168 6.90 -10.30 15.89
N ARG A 169 7.37 -9.79 17.04
CA ARG A 169 7.42 -10.57 18.29
C ARG A 169 6.04 -10.98 18.76
N ALA A 170 5.11 -10.03 18.86
CA ALA A 170 3.75 -10.27 19.31
C ALA A 170 3.03 -11.29 18.41
N ALA A 171 3.13 -11.13 17.09
CA ALA A 171 2.60 -12.10 16.14
C ALA A 171 3.25 -13.49 16.28
N SER A 172 4.56 -13.55 16.51
CA SER A 172 5.27 -14.82 16.74
C SER A 172 4.77 -15.54 18.00
N VAL A 173 4.48 -14.80 19.07
CA VAL A 173 3.87 -15.34 20.30
C VAL A 173 2.45 -15.84 20.02
N LEU A 174 1.65 -15.05 19.29
CA LEU A 174 0.29 -15.44 18.90
C LEU A 174 0.30 -16.76 18.10
N GLY A 175 1.20 -16.88 17.14
CA GLY A 175 1.41 -18.09 16.35
C GLY A 175 1.82 -19.31 17.20
N ALA A 176 2.80 -19.14 18.10
CA ALA A 176 3.30 -20.23 18.94
C ALA A 176 2.27 -20.72 19.97
N SER A 177 1.33 -19.88 20.40
CA SER A 177 0.32 -20.21 21.41
C SER A 177 -0.88 -21.03 20.88
N GLY A 178 -0.98 -21.25 19.56
CA GLY A 178 -2.15 -21.86 18.91
C GLY A 178 -3.36 -20.92 18.78
N ARG A 179 -3.38 -19.78 19.50
CA ARG A 179 -4.44 -18.77 19.42
C ARG A 179 -4.63 -18.20 18.02
N LEU A 180 -3.56 -18.14 17.20
CA LEU A 180 -3.65 -17.70 15.81
C LEU A 180 -4.62 -18.56 15.00
N ALA A 181 -4.60 -19.90 15.18
CA ALA A 181 -5.49 -20.79 14.45
C ALA A 181 -6.96 -20.56 14.82
N THR A 182 -7.25 -20.36 16.11
CA THR A 182 -8.60 -20.01 16.60
C THR A 182 -9.06 -18.66 16.05
N ALA A 183 -8.18 -17.65 16.06
CA ALA A 183 -8.48 -16.33 15.53
C ALA A 183 -8.79 -16.36 14.02
N LEU A 184 -8.01 -17.11 13.25
CA LEU A 184 -8.23 -17.31 11.81
C LEU A 184 -9.53 -18.06 11.49
N ALA A 185 -9.95 -19.01 12.33
CA ALA A 185 -11.20 -19.75 12.11
C ALA A 185 -12.45 -18.86 12.24
N GLY A 186 -12.38 -17.84 13.10
CA GLY A 186 -13.47 -16.88 13.32
C GLY A 186 -13.47 -15.67 12.38
N HIS A 187 -12.50 -15.55 11.47
CA HIS A 187 -12.23 -14.33 10.72
C HIS A 187 -12.03 -14.60 9.23
N VAL A 188 -12.58 -13.73 8.38
CA VAL A 188 -12.40 -13.79 6.92
C VAL A 188 -11.67 -12.56 6.41
N PHE A 189 -10.85 -12.73 5.38
CA PHE A 189 -10.12 -11.64 4.74
C PHE A 189 -10.63 -11.46 3.32
N ALA A 190 -11.36 -10.37 3.09
CA ALA A 190 -11.79 -9.96 1.76
C ALA A 190 -10.65 -9.20 1.07
N VAL A 191 -10.04 -9.83 0.05
CA VAL A 191 -8.85 -9.30 -0.61
C VAL A 191 -9.23 -8.80 -2.00
N MET A 192 -9.32 -7.47 -2.14
CA MET A 192 -9.51 -6.81 -3.45
C MET A 192 -8.16 -6.72 -4.17
N GLY A 193 -8.01 -7.45 -5.27
CA GLY A 193 -6.73 -7.72 -5.92
C GLY A 193 -6.05 -8.97 -5.36
N ALA A 194 -6.80 -10.07 -5.21
CA ALA A 194 -6.33 -11.31 -4.59
C ALA A 194 -5.10 -11.95 -5.25
N GLY A 195 -4.90 -11.72 -6.55
CA GLY A 195 -3.77 -12.16 -7.35
C GLY A 195 -2.59 -11.18 -7.41
N ALA A 196 -2.66 -10.05 -6.68
CA ALA A 196 -1.57 -9.08 -6.62
C ALA A 196 -0.32 -9.68 -5.94
N GLU A 197 0.86 -9.40 -6.51
CA GLU A 197 2.17 -9.92 -6.03
C GLU A 197 2.45 -9.58 -4.56
N MET A 198 2.05 -8.37 -4.15
CA MET A 198 2.24 -7.87 -2.78
C MET A 198 1.05 -8.19 -1.85
N GLY A 199 -0.03 -8.80 -2.34
CA GLY A 199 -1.23 -9.12 -1.55
C GLY A 199 -1.02 -10.31 -0.60
N PRO A 200 -1.67 -10.35 0.57
CA PRO A 200 -1.39 -11.33 1.62
C PRO A 200 -1.97 -12.73 1.35
N THR A 201 -2.63 -12.95 0.21
CA THR A 201 -3.40 -14.15 -0.12
C THR A 201 -2.63 -15.45 0.13
N ALA A 202 -1.41 -15.58 -0.40
CA ALA A 202 -0.63 -16.81 -0.28
C ALA A 202 -0.23 -17.12 1.16
N THR A 203 0.23 -16.11 1.90
CA THR A 203 0.62 -16.27 3.30
C THR A 203 -0.58 -16.57 4.19
N LEU A 204 -1.72 -15.90 3.97
CA LEU A 204 -2.91 -16.15 4.78
C LEU A 204 -3.53 -17.53 4.50
N LEU A 205 -3.59 -17.97 3.24
CA LEU A 205 -4.03 -19.32 2.87
C LEU A 205 -3.13 -20.39 3.50
N SER A 206 -1.80 -20.20 3.47
CA SER A 206 -0.87 -21.16 4.08
C SER A 206 -1.03 -21.28 5.60
N LEU A 207 -1.49 -20.21 6.26
CA LEU A 207 -1.81 -20.18 7.69
C LEU A 207 -3.20 -20.75 8.03
N GLY A 208 -4.05 -21.02 7.04
CA GLY A 208 -5.40 -21.56 7.24
C GLY A 208 -6.51 -20.52 7.30
N ALA A 209 -6.25 -19.29 6.84
CA ALA A 209 -7.28 -18.27 6.77
C ALA A 209 -8.35 -18.59 5.73
N THR A 210 -9.53 -18.01 5.90
CA THR A 210 -10.55 -17.92 4.85
C THR A 210 -10.35 -16.63 4.06
N ILE A 211 -10.09 -16.75 2.76
CA ILE A 211 -9.93 -15.62 1.84
C ILE A 211 -11.18 -15.47 0.99
N VAL A 212 -11.81 -14.29 1.06
CA VAL A 212 -12.83 -13.86 0.09
C VAL A 212 -12.10 -13.11 -1.02
N ALA A 213 -11.80 -13.79 -2.12
CA ALA A 213 -10.95 -13.28 -3.18
C ALA A 213 -11.76 -12.52 -4.23
N VAL A 214 -11.45 -11.24 -4.43
CA VAL A 214 -11.96 -10.43 -5.53
C VAL A 214 -10.81 -10.09 -6.46
N ASP A 215 -10.88 -10.56 -7.70
CA ASP A 215 -9.96 -10.19 -8.78
C ASP A 215 -10.68 -10.25 -10.13
N LEU A 216 -9.98 -9.88 -11.19
CA LEU A 216 -10.53 -9.71 -12.54
C LEU A 216 -11.25 -10.97 -13.04
N ASP A 217 -12.47 -10.77 -13.54
CA ASP A 217 -13.19 -11.73 -14.36
C ASP A 217 -12.54 -11.87 -15.75
N GLY A 218 -12.89 -12.94 -16.49
CA GLY A 218 -12.35 -13.17 -17.83
C GLY A 218 -10.84 -13.43 -17.88
N ARG A 219 -10.25 -13.86 -16.74
CA ARG A 219 -8.82 -14.21 -16.60
C ARG A 219 -8.62 -15.64 -16.07
N PRO A 220 -8.95 -16.70 -16.85
CA PRO A 220 -8.92 -18.07 -16.35
C PRO A 220 -7.57 -18.52 -15.77
N PHE A 221 -6.45 -18.14 -16.39
CA PHE A 221 -5.12 -18.49 -15.88
C PHE A 221 -4.80 -17.88 -14.50
N MET A 222 -5.34 -16.70 -14.21
CA MET A 222 -5.17 -16.08 -12.89
C MET A 222 -5.94 -16.87 -11.83
N TRP A 223 -7.19 -17.24 -12.14
CA TRP A 223 -8.02 -18.06 -11.26
C TRP A 223 -7.47 -19.45 -11.09
N GLN A 224 -6.98 -20.10 -12.14
CA GLN A 224 -6.30 -21.40 -12.06
C GLN A 224 -5.14 -21.35 -11.04
N ARG A 225 -4.35 -20.28 -11.05
CA ARG A 225 -3.27 -20.07 -10.07
C ARG A 225 -3.79 -19.90 -8.64
N LEU A 226 -4.86 -19.11 -8.45
CA LEU A 226 -5.47 -18.88 -7.13
C LEU A 226 -6.13 -20.14 -6.57
N LEU A 227 -6.88 -20.88 -7.39
CA LEU A 227 -7.49 -22.17 -7.01
C LEU A 227 -6.40 -23.20 -6.67
N GLY A 228 -5.33 -23.28 -7.48
CA GLY A 228 -4.18 -24.15 -7.21
C GLY A 228 -3.49 -23.81 -5.88
N LEU A 229 -3.31 -22.53 -5.59
CA LEU A 229 -2.76 -22.05 -4.31
C LEU A 229 -3.66 -22.45 -3.13
N ALA A 230 -4.98 -22.27 -3.25
CA ALA A 230 -5.93 -22.65 -2.21
C ALA A 230 -5.89 -24.16 -1.95
N ARG A 231 -5.92 -25.00 -3.00
CA ARG A 231 -5.83 -26.46 -2.89
C ARG A 231 -4.56 -26.95 -2.22
N ALA A 232 -3.42 -26.33 -2.56
CA ALA A 232 -2.12 -26.64 -1.96
C ALA A 232 -2.01 -26.14 -0.50
N SER A 233 -2.94 -25.30 -0.06
CA SER A 233 -2.96 -24.73 1.29
C SER A 233 -3.92 -25.48 2.23
N ARG A 234 -3.93 -25.05 3.48
CA ARG A 234 -4.91 -25.48 4.51
C ARG A 234 -6.03 -24.46 4.70
N GLY A 235 -6.01 -23.35 3.94
CA GLY A 235 -6.99 -22.29 4.00
C GLY A 235 -8.19 -22.57 3.11
N ARG A 236 -9.13 -21.62 3.11
CA ARG A 236 -10.35 -21.66 2.30
C ARG A 236 -10.36 -20.46 1.36
N LEU A 237 -10.80 -20.68 0.12
CA LEU A 237 -10.99 -19.62 -0.86
C LEU A 237 -12.48 -19.50 -1.20
N VAL A 238 -13.02 -18.28 -1.07
CA VAL A 238 -14.40 -17.92 -1.40
C VAL A 238 -14.34 -16.93 -2.55
N VAL A 239 -15.01 -17.23 -3.66
CA VAL A 239 -14.89 -16.45 -4.89
C VAL A 239 -16.26 -16.00 -5.42
N PRO A 240 -16.38 -14.76 -5.93
CA PRO A 240 -17.57 -14.33 -6.63
C PRO A 240 -17.64 -15.04 -7.98
N VAL A 241 -18.82 -15.50 -8.35
CA VAL A 241 -19.09 -16.15 -9.64
C VAL A 241 -20.22 -15.40 -10.32
N ARG A 242 -19.99 -14.93 -11.54
CA ARG A 242 -21.04 -14.25 -12.30
C ARG A 242 -22.21 -15.21 -12.53
N ARG A 243 -23.43 -14.77 -12.18
CA ARG A 243 -24.65 -15.51 -12.51
C ARG A 243 -24.90 -15.52 -14.01
N ARG A 244 -25.44 -16.64 -14.50
CA ARG A 244 -25.94 -16.86 -15.87
C ARG A 244 -27.38 -17.33 -15.80
N ASP A 245 -28.09 -17.19 -16.92
CA ASP A 245 -29.44 -17.75 -17.08
C ASP A 245 -29.39 -19.26 -16.85
N GLY A 246 -30.23 -19.75 -15.94
CA GLY A 246 -30.28 -21.17 -15.57
C GLY A 246 -29.60 -21.55 -14.24
N ASP A 247 -28.80 -20.68 -13.62
CA ASP A 247 -28.20 -20.95 -12.29
C ASP A 247 -29.23 -21.01 -11.15
N GLY A 248 -30.50 -20.64 -11.41
CA GLY A 248 -31.54 -20.54 -10.40
C GLY A 248 -31.21 -19.50 -9.32
N ASP A 249 -31.67 -19.75 -8.09
CA ASP A 249 -31.57 -18.81 -6.96
C ASP A 249 -30.50 -19.21 -5.92
N ALA A 250 -29.73 -20.27 -6.17
CA ALA A 250 -28.76 -20.80 -5.21
C ALA A 250 -27.63 -19.77 -4.92
N GLU A 251 -27.42 -19.40 -3.66
CA GLU A 251 -26.36 -18.44 -3.28
C GLU A 251 -24.95 -19.00 -3.51
N GLN A 252 -24.80 -20.32 -3.41
CA GLN A 252 -23.58 -21.03 -3.68
C GLN A 252 -23.72 -21.91 -4.92
N LEU A 253 -22.69 -21.92 -5.76
CA LEU A 253 -22.60 -22.75 -6.95
C LEU A 253 -21.42 -23.71 -6.81
N GLU A 254 -21.67 -24.99 -7.06
CA GLU A 254 -20.65 -26.02 -7.22
C GLU A 254 -20.34 -26.18 -8.70
N LEU A 255 -19.14 -25.76 -9.12
CA LEU A 255 -18.71 -25.76 -10.51
C LEU A 255 -17.43 -26.57 -10.68
N PRO A 256 -17.27 -27.32 -11.79
CA PRO A 256 -15.98 -27.88 -12.18
C PRO A 256 -14.93 -26.78 -12.33
N ASP A 257 -13.65 -27.09 -12.08
CA ASP A 257 -12.55 -26.11 -12.09
C ASP A 257 -12.45 -25.28 -13.36
N GLU A 258 -12.63 -25.92 -14.51
CA GLU A 258 -12.53 -25.26 -15.81
C GLU A 258 -13.60 -24.17 -15.92
N GLU A 259 -14.86 -24.51 -15.63
CA GLU A 259 -15.97 -23.57 -15.63
C GLU A 259 -15.81 -22.50 -14.52
N LEU A 260 -15.33 -22.89 -13.34
CA LEU A 260 -15.07 -21.96 -12.26
C LEU A 260 -14.00 -20.93 -12.66
N CYS A 261 -12.91 -21.35 -13.30
CA CYS A 261 -11.86 -20.43 -13.77
C CYS A 261 -12.40 -19.43 -14.81
N GLU A 262 -13.34 -19.84 -15.65
CA GLU A 262 -13.97 -18.96 -16.64
C GLU A 262 -14.94 -17.95 -16.04
N ARG A 263 -15.68 -18.37 -15.01
CA ARG A 263 -16.78 -17.57 -14.42
C ARG A 263 -16.41 -16.80 -13.16
N ALA A 264 -15.30 -17.16 -12.51
CA ALA A 264 -14.86 -16.52 -11.28
C ALA A 264 -14.40 -15.08 -11.53
N GLY A 265 -14.60 -14.26 -10.51
CA GLY A 265 -14.11 -12.90 -10.44
C GLY A 265 -15.18 -11.84 -10.62
N ALA A 266 -14.72 -10.62 -10.38
CA ALA A 266 -15.50 -9.40 -10.50
C ALA A 266 -14.52 -8.26 -10.78
N ASN A 267 -14.83 -7.41 -11.75
CA ASN A 267 -13.98 -6.28 -12.07
C ASN A 267 -14.35 -5.11 -11.18
N LEU A 268 -13.45 -4.78 -10.25
CA LEU A 268 -13.64 -3.72 -9.26
C LEU A 268 -14.02 -2.36 -9.88
N LEU A 269 -13.66 -2.06 -11.13
CA LEU A 269 -14.06 -0.82 -11.79
C LEU A 269 -15.49 -0.87 -12.32
N THR A 270 -15.89 -1.97 -12.95
CA THR A 270 -17.16 -2.10 -13.67
C THR A 270 -18.28 -2.71 -12.84
N ASP A 271 -17.94 -3.43 -11.78
CA ASP A 271 -18.84 -4.10 -10.84
C ASP A 271 -18.75 -3.47 -9.43
N THR A 272 -18.31 -2.21 -9.30
CA THR A 272 -18.06 -1.58 -7.98
C THR A 272 -19.25 -1.68 -7.02
N PRO A 273 -20.48 -1.30 -7.42
CA PRO A 273 -21.65 -1.45 -6.56
C PRO A 273 -21.96 -2.92 -6.24
N GLU A 274 -21.82 -3.81 -7.23
CA GLU A 274 -22.15 -5.23 -7.12
C GLU A 274 -21.18 -5.98 -6.20
N VAL A 275 -19.89 -5.68 -6.28
CA VAL A 275 -18.86 -6.22 -5.36
C VAL A 275 -19.15 -5.76 -3.93
N ALA A 276 -19.51 -4.49 -3.74
CA ALA A 276 -19.87 -3.98 -2.41
C ALA A 276 -21.10 -4.69 -1.83
N ALA A 277 -22.13 -4.94 -2.65
CA ALA A 277 -23.31 -5.69 -2.24
C ALA A 277 -22.96 -7.15 -1.87
N TRP A 278 -22.18 -7.84 -2.71
CA TRP A 278 -21.77 -9.21 -2.47
C TRP A 278 -20.87 -9.37 -1.24
N LEU A 279 -19.86 -8.51 -1.06
CA LEU A 279 -19.01 -8.53 0.14
C LEU A 279 -19.79 -8.23 1.43
N SER A 280 -20.88 -7.49 1.35
CA SER A 280 -21.73 -7.20 2.51
C SER A 280 -22.52 -8.44 2.97
N SER A 281 -22.87 -9.36 2.07
CA SER A 281 -23.68 -10.54 2.38
C SER A 281 -22.89 -11.84 2.56
N VAL A 282 -21.72 -11.97 1.93
CA VAL A 282 -20.92 -13.20 1.96
C VAL A 282 -20.40 -13.54 3.36
N CYS A 283 -20.28 -14.83 3.67
CA CYS A 283 -19.77 -15.33 4.96
C CYS A 283 -20.51 -14.71 6.18
N PRO A 284 -21.86 -14.80 6.26
CA PRO A 284 -22.62 -14.12 7.31
C PRO A 284 -22.17 -14.54 8.72
N GLY A 285 -22.15 -13.58 9.65
CA GLY A 285 -21.78 -13.83 11.06
C GLY A 285 -20.27 -13.90 11.35
N GLN A 286 -19.39 -13.96 10.34
CA GLN A 286 -17.94 -13.93 10.56
C GLN A 286 -17.40 -12.51 10.67
N ALA A 287 -16.35 -12.29 11.48
CA ALA A 287 -15.62 -11.02 11.44
C ALA A 287 -14.87 -10.90 10.10
N MET A 288 -14.80 -9.70 9.53
CA MET A 288 -14.25 -9.49 8.18
C MET A 288 -13.23 -8.36 8.15
N THR A 289 -12.06 -8.61 7.58
CA THR A 289 -11.12 -7.55 7.16
C THR A 289 -11.21 -7.34 5.65
N VAL A 290 -11.52 -6.13 5.21
CA VAL A 290 -11.54 -5.74 3.80
C VAL A 290 -10.23 -5.06 3.43
N GLY A 291 -9.47 -5.68 2.55
CA GLY A 291 -8.15 -5.24 2.15
C GLY A 291 -8.07 -4.73 0.71
N ALA A 292 -7.44 -3.57 0.55
CA ALA A 292 -7.28 -2.91 -0.75
C ALA A 292 -5.87 -3.10 -1.33
N TYR A 293 -5.71 -4.11 -2.19
CA TYR A 293 -4.41 -4.50 -2.78
C TYR A 293 -4.32 -4.35 -4.30
N ALA A 294 -5.46 -4.12 -4.99
CA ALA A 294 -5.46 -3.88 -6.42
C ALA A 294 -4.67 -2.61 -6.80
N TYR A 295 -3.97 -2.70 -7.93
CA TYR A 295 -3.09 -1.66 -8.43
C TYR A 295 -3.17 -1.63 -9.96
N LEU A 296 -3.14 -0.42 -10.51
CA LEU A 296 -3.04 -0.14 -11.95
C LEU A 296 -2.06 1.03 -12.14
N ASP A 297 -1.62 1.28 -13.37
CA ASP A 297 -0.71 2.39 -13.64
C ASP A 297 -1.46 3.71 -13.95
N GLY A 298 -0.82 4.82 -13.57
CA GLY A 298 -1.26 6.17 -13.98
C GLY A 298 -2.68 6.52 -13.53
N ALA A 299 -3.47 7.09 -14.43
CA ALA A 299 -4.83 7.57 -14.12
C ALA A 299 -5.80 6.44 -13.74
N ALA A 300 -5.53 5.21 -14.18
CA ALA A 300 -6.31 4.04 -13.81
C ALA A 300 -6.09 3.66 -12.33
N PHE A 301 -4.91 3.98 -11.75
CA PHE A 301 -4.67 3.71 -10.34
C PHE A 301 -5.61 4.49 -9.41
N VAL A 302 -5.91 5.73 -9.78
CA VAL A 302 -6.86 6.56 -9.03
C VAL A 302 -8.26 5.96 -9.15
N ARG A 303 -8.68 5.56 -10.35
CA ARG A 303 -9.99 4.93 -10.58
C ARG A 303 -10.17 3.68 -9.71
N ILE A 304 -9.18 2.78 -9.70
CA ILE A 304 -9.26 1.55 -8.90
C ILE A 304 -9.20 1.86 -7.40
N SER A 305 -8.42 2.85 -6.97
CA SER A 305 -8.37 3.25 -5.56
C SER A 305 -9.69 3.84 -5.08
N VAL A 306 -10.35 4.66 -5.90
CA VAL A 306 -11.70 5.19 -5.63
C VAL A 306 -12.74 4.07 -5.59
N ALA A 307 -12.68 3.10 -6.52
CA ALA A 307 -13.57 1.96 -6.52
C ALA A 307 -13.42 1.10 -5.24
N GLN A 308 -12.19 0.81 -4.85
CA GLN A 308 -11.89 0.09 -3.60
C GLN A 308 -12.34 0.88 -2.37
N ASP A 309 -12.20 2.21 -2.37
CA ASP A 309 -12.70 3.06 -1.28
C ASP A 309 -14.24 2.99 -1.16
N ALA A 310 -14.94 3.06 -2.29
CA ALA A 310 -16.39 2.98 -2.33
C ALA A 310 -16.90 1.62 -1.81
N ILE A 311 -16.25 0.53 -2.24
CA ILE A 311 -16.54 -0.82 -1.76
C ILE A 311 -16.29 -0.93 -0.25
N ALA A 312 -15.11 -0.54 0.22
CA ALA A 312 -14.75 -0.59 1.64
C ALA A 312 -15.73 0.21 2.51
N THR A 313 -16.12 1.40 2.06
CA THR A 313 -17.06 2.28 2.76
C THR A 313 -18.46 1.66 2.84
N ALA A 314 -18.94 1.08 1.74
CA ALA A 314 -20.23 0.41 1.72
C ALA A 314 -20.26 -0.83 2.63
N VAL A 315 -19.19 -1.64 2.62
CA VAL A 315 -19.09 -2.81 3.52
C VAL A 315 -18.99 -2.38 4.98
N LEU A 316 -18.17 -1.40 5.33
CA LEU A 316 -18.10 -0.85 6.69
C LEU A 316 -19.47 -0.40 7.21
N ARG A 317 -20.28 0.23 6.35
CA ARG A 317 -21.62 0.71 6.70
C ARG A 317 -22.64 -0.43 6.84
N ARG A 318 -22.58 -1.42 5.95
CA ARG A 318 -23.56 -2.53 5.88
C ARG A 318 -23.21 -3.69 6.82
N ARG A 319 -21.94 -3.79 7.26
CA ARG A 319 -21.42 -4.85 8.11
C ARG A 319 -20.59 -4.26 9.27
N PRO A 320 -21.24 -3.86 10.37
CA PRO A 320 -20.54 -3.37 11.56
C PRO A 320 -19.51 -4.39 12.09
N GLY A 321 -18.36 -3.91 12.56
CA GLY A 321 -17.24 -4.76 12.97
C GLY A 321 -16.29 -5.15 11.84
N THR A 322 -16.51 -4.69 10.61
CA THR A 322 -15.52 -4.80 9.53
C THR A 322 -14.28 -3.97 9.84
N SER A 323 -13.11 -4.60 9.67
CA SER A 323 -11.80 -3.95 9.72
C SER A 323 -11.33 -3.62 8.30
N LEU A 324 -10.43 -2.65 8.16
CA LEU A 324 -9.80 -2.34 6.87
C LEU A 324 -8.31 -2.69 6.86
N SER A 325 -7.78 -3.06 5.70
CA SER A 325 -6.34 -3.19 5.49
C SER A 325 -5.83 -2.55 4.21
N TYR A 326 -4.65 -1.93 4.31
CA TYR A 326 -3.96 -1.25 3.22
C TYR A 326 -2.48 -1.57 3.24
N LEU A 327 -1.85 -1.53 2.06
CA LEU A 327 -0.39 -1.42 1.94
C LEU A 327 -0.02 0.01 1.59
N CYS A 328 0.52 0.72 2.58
CA CYS A 328 1.12 2.02 2.37
C CYS A 328 2.44 1.84 1.60
N THR A 329 2.70 2.77 0.69
CA THR A 329 3.98 2.80 -0.03
C THR A 329 5.05 3.47 0.84
N PRO A 330 6.31 3.01 0.83
CA PRO A 330 7.36 3.67 1.60
C PRO A 330 7.81 4.98 0.93
N THR A 331 7.40 5.22 -0.32
CA THR A 331 7.75 6.40 -1.12
C THR A 331 6.64 7.46 -1.11
N ASP A 332 6.11 7.77 0.06
CA ASP A 332 5.11 8.84 0.28
C ASP A 332 5.65 9.85 1.32
N ILE A 333 4.78 10.75 1.76
CA ILE A 333 5.02 11.70 2.83
C ILE A 333 4.26 11.25 4.07
N PHE A 334 4.97 11.15 5.20
CA PHE A 334 4.44 10.67 6.46
C PHE A 334 4.87 11.57 7.63
N LEU A 335 4.13 11.48 8.74
CA LEU A 335 4.70 11.83 10.03
C LEU A 335 5.64 10.69 10.44
N ARG A 336 6.82 11.02 10.95
CA ARG A 336 7.77 10.04 11.50
C ARG A 336 8.04 10.29 12.99
N PRO A 337 8.41 9.26 13.76
CA PRO A 337 8.85 9.44 15.13
C PRO A 337 10.08 10.35 15.23
N LEU A 338 10.18 11.17 16.28
CA LEU A 338 11.35 12.04 16.50
C LEU A 338 12.66 11.25 16.62
N ALA A 339 12.61 10.03 17.15
CA ALA A 339 13.77 9.14 17.20
C ALA A 339 14.30 8.81 15.78
N ALA A 340 13.42 8.69 14.79
CA ALA A 340 13.81 8.48 13.40
C ALA A 340 14.44 9.76 12.80
N ARG A 341 13.89 10.96 13.10
CA ARG A 341 14.51 12.24 12.74
C ARG A 341 15.92 12.37 13.29
N ARG A 342 16.12 12.14 14.60
CA ARG A 342 17.44 12.22 15.24
C ARG A 342 18.43 11.26 14.59
N ALA A 343 18.02 10.02 14.34
CA ALA A 343 18.84 9.02 13.68
C ALA A 343 19.23 9.41 12.24
N ALA A 344 18.33 10.07 11.51
CA ALA A 344 18.61 10.61 10.18
C ALA A 344 19.60 11.79 10.24
N LEU A 345 19.39 12.76 11.13
CA LEU A 345 20.28 13.91 11.28
C LEU A 345 21.69 13.48 11.68
N GLN A 346 21.82 12.58 12.64
CA GLN A 346 23.10 12.01 13.04
C GLN A 346 23.82 11.32 11.86
N ARG A 347 23.12 10.47 11.11
CA ARG A 347 23.70 9.81 9.92
C ARG A 347 24.08 10.80 8.83
N TYR A 348 23.36 11.92 8.70
CA TYR A 348 23.72 12.97 7.77
C TYR A 348 25.04 13.61 8.21
N GLU A 349 25.23 13.93 9.48
CA GLU A 349 26.48 14.50 10.01
C GLU A 349 27.66 13.52 9.84
N GLU A 350 27.45 12.25 10.15
CA GLU A 350 28.43 11.17 10.06
C GLU A 350 28.68 10.68 8.61
N ARG A 351 28.02 11.29 7.61
CA ARG A 351 28.02 10.76 6.24
C ARG A 351 29.43 10.69 5.61
N PRO A 352 29.69 9.66 4.78
CA PRO A 352 30.96 9.51 4.08
C PRO A 352 31.36 10.74 3.24
N ALA A 353 32.68 10.93 3.06
CA ALA A 353 33.24 12.08 2.34
C ALA A 353 32.70 12.21 0.90
N TRP A 354 32.45 11.08 0.21
CA TRP A 354 31.89 11.10 -1.15
C TRP A 354 30.46 11.65 -1.18
N MET A 355 29.62 11.35 -0.18
CA MET A 355 28.27 11.91 -0.08
C MET A 355 28.32 13.41 0.23
N ARG A 356 29.25 13.83 1.10
CA ARG A 356 29.51 15.26 1.36
C ARG A 356 29.91 15.99 0.08
N PHE A 357 30.84 15.43 -0.68
CA PHE A 357 31.29 16.02 -1.95
C PHE A 357 30.14 16.14 -2.96
N LEU A 358 29.33 15.10 -3.15
CA LEU A 358 28.17 15.15 -4.06
C LEU A 358 27.12 16.16 -3.60
N ALA A 359 26.84 16.24 -2.30
CA ALA A 359 25.93 17.23 -1.75
C ALA A 359 26.43 18.66 -2.03
N THR A 360 27.70 18.95 -1.73
CA THR A 360 28.26 20.29 -1.94
C THR A 360 28.34 20.67 -3.43
N SER A 361 28.89 19.79 -4.27
CA SER A 361 29.10 20.05 -5.71
C SER A 361 27.80 20.17 -6.51
N SER A 362 26.72 19.54 -6.05
CA SER A 362 25.40 19.63 -6.69
C SER A 362 24.51 20.74 -6.11
N CYS A 363 25.02 21.59 -5.22
CA CYS A 363 24.24 22.56 -4.45
C CYS A 363 23.06 21.89 -3.72
N SER A 364 23.32 20.75 -3.08
CA SER A 364 22.35 19.88 -2.38
C SER A 364 21.22 19.33 -3.24
N ARG A 365 21.35 19.33 -4.57
CA ARG A 365 20.41 18.60 -5.44
C ARG A 365 20.56 17.08 -5.31
N LEU A 366 21.77 16.59 -5.07
CA LEU A 366 22.09 15.19 -4.77
C LEU A 366 22.44 15.05 -3.29
N MET A 367 22.12 13.90 -2.69
CA MET A 367 22.46 13.60 -1.29
C MET A 367 22.00 14.70 -0.31
N SER A 368 20.81 15.25 -0.54
CA SER A 368 20.23 16.30 0.28
C SER A 368 19.84 15.78 1.66
N ARG A 369 19.89 16.64 2.67
CA ARG A 369 19.53 16.30 4.06
C ARG A 369 18.10 15.73 4.11
N ASN A 370 17.90 14.63 4.83
CA ASN A 370 16.57 14.01 5.02
C ASN A 370 15.74 14.72 6.11
N ALA A 371 15.46 16.01 5.89
CA ALA A 371 14.63 16.82 6.76
C ALA A 371 13.82 17.79 5.91
N VAL A 372 12.49 17.69 6.00
CA VAL A 372 11.56 18.62 5.34
C VAL A 372 11.51 19.94 6.09
N LEU A 373 11.39 19.86 7.43
CA LEU A 373 11.36 20.99 8.34
C LEU A 373 12.72 21.17 9.01
N ASP A 374 13.14 22.42 9.20
CA ASP A 374 14.37 22.75 9.93
C ASP A 374 14.28 22.33 11.41
N GLU A 375 13.10 22.49 12.02
CA GLU A 375 12.79 22.01 13.36
C GLU A 375 11.49 21.18 13.35
N PRO A 376 11.32 20.23 14.29
CA PRO A 376 10.04 19.54 14.49
C PRO A 376 8.90 20.54 14.71
N LEU A 377 7.70 20.18 14.25
CA LEU A 377 6.50 20.97 14.48
C LEU A 377 5.91 20.58 15.83
N THR A 378 5.70 21.54 16.72
CA THR A 378 4.79 21.35 17.87
C THR A 378 3.38 21.59 17.37
N ASN A 379 2.54 20.56 17.38
CA ASN A 379 1.17 20.66 16.91
C ASN A 379 0.28 21.40 17.94
N GLY A 380 -0.95 21.72 17.56
CA GLY A 380 -1.92 22.40 18.42
C GLY A 380 -2.30 21.64 19.70
N ASP A 381 -1.96 20.35 19.76
CA ASP A 381 -2.17 19.45 20.90
C ASP A 381 -0.92 19.35 21.80
N GLY A 382 0.14 20.13 21.51
CA GLY A 382 1.41 20.13 22.27
C GLY A 382 2.33 18.94 21.97
N VAL A 383 2.03 18.15 20.93
CA VAL A 383 2.82 16.99 20.51
C VAL A 383 3.81 17.41 19.45
N GLU A 384 5.09 17.09 19.67
CA GLU A 384 6.13 17.27 18.66
C GLU A 384 6.04 16.18 17.59
N VAL A 385 5.93 16.61 16.33
CA VAL A 385 5.84 15.75 15.16
C VAL A 385 6.84 16.20 14.09
N ASP A 386 7.33 15.26 13.28
CA ASP A 386 8.19 15.57 12.14
C ASP A 386 7.62 14.98 10.87
N VAL A 387 7.81 15.69 9.76
CA VAL A 387 7.38 15.24 8.43
C VAL A 387 8.58 14.73 7.66
N VAL A 388 8.46 13.54 7.09
CA VAL A 388 9.45 12.94 6.20
C VAL A 388 8.91 12.85 4.78
N ASP A 389 9.74 13.25 3.82
CA ASP A 389 9.43 13.16 2.39
C ASP A 389 10.29 12.08 1.75
N CYS A 390 9.67 10.92 1.50
CA CYS A 390 10.28 9.79 0.82
C CYS A 390 9.83 9.69 -0.65
N THR A 391 9.25 10.76 -1.21
CA THR A 391 8.72 10.73 -2.58
C THR A 391 9.81 10.41 -3.60
N VAL A 392 9.42 9.59 -4.59
CA VAL A 392 10.22 9.23 -5.75
C VAL A 392 9.49 9.74 -6.98
N SER A 393 10.05 10.75 -7.63
CA SER A 393 9.35 11.52 -8.67
C SER A 393 8.88 10.67 -9.85
N GLN A 394 9.56 9.55 -10.12
CA GLN A 394 9.24 8.59 -11.18
C GLN A 394 7.90 7.87 -10.99
N GLN A 395 7.36 7.80 -9.76
CA GLN A 395 6.04 7.19 -9.50
C GLN A 395 4.90 8.05 -10.08
N GLY A 396 5.10 9.36 -10.16
CA GLY A 396 4.17 10.31 -10.76
C GLY A 396 3.04 10.76 -9.83
N PRO A 397 2.31 11.84 -10.20
CA PRO A 397 1.31 12.46 -9.33
C PRO A 397 0.08 11.59 -9.08
N ASN A 398 -0.36 10.81 -10.07
CA ASN A 398 -1.53 9.94 -9.91
C ASN A 398 -1.28 8.84 -8.88
N TYR A 399 -0.03 8.38 -8.74
CA TYR A 399 0.34 7.39 -7.73
C TYR A 399 0.21 7.95 -6.32
N LEU A 400 0.81 9.13 -6.05
CA LEU A 400 0.65 9.78 -4.75
C LEU A 400 -0.81 10.14 -4.45
N PHE A 401 -1.57 10.59 -5.45
CA PHE A 401 -2.98 10.90 -5.25
C PHE A 401 -3.80 9.66 -4.89
N ALA A 402 -3.62 8.56 -5.61
CA ALA A 402 -4.27 7.28 -5.31
C ALA A 402 -3.94 6.78 -3.89
N LYS A 403 -2.67 6.83 -3.49
CA LYS A 403 -2.23 6.47 -2.14
C LYS A 403 -2.77 7.42 -1.06
N ARG A 404 -2.89 8.71 -1.38
CA ARG A 404 -3.46 9.70 -0.47
C ARG A 404 -4.94 9.43 -0.19
N ILE A 405 -5.72 9.00 -1.19
CA ILE A 405 -7.12 8.57 -1.00
C ILE A 405 -7.19 7.38 -0.01
N GLN A 406 -6.31 6.39 -0.17
CA GLN A 406 -6.22 5.25 0.76
C GLN A 406 -5.89 5.71 2.19
N HIS A 407 -4.93 6.63 2.35
CA HIS A 407 -4.58 7.19 3.67
C HIS A 407 -5.74 7.99 4.29
N TRP A 408 -6.45 8.80 3.50
CA TRP A 408 -7.61 9.54 4.00
C TRP A 408 -8.70 8.60 4.52
N ARG A 409 -8.99 7.52 3.80
CA ARG A 409 -9.94 6.50 4.29
C ARG A 409 -9.47 5.84 5.56
N ALA A 410 -8.20 5.46 5.65
CA ALA A 410 -7.64 4.85 6.85
C ALA A 410 -7.84 5.75 8.09
N VAL A 411 -7.55 7.06 7.96
CA VAL A 411 -7.77 8.05 9.02
C VAL A 411 -9.25 8.17 9.38
N VAL A 412 -10.13 8.32 8.38
CA VAL A 412 -11.57 8.51 8.61
C VAL A 412 -12.23 7.26 9.22
N ALA A 413 -11.88 6.07 8.74
CA ALA A 413 -12.43 4.82 9.24
C ALA A 413 -12.00 4.56 10.70
N ARG A 414 -10.73 4.78 11.02
CA ARG A 414 -10.25 4.64 12.40
C ARG A 414 -10.86 5.66 13.34
N ALA A 415 -10.94 6.93 12.91
CA ALA A 415 -11.65 7.97 13.68
C ALA A 415 -13.15 7.66 13.85
N GLY A 416 -13.73 6.88 12.94
CA GLY A 416 -15.09 6.36 13.01
C GLY A 416 -15.25 5.07 13.84
N GLY A 417 -14.18 4.58 14.49
CA GLY A 417 -14.23 3.40 15.36
C GLY A 417 -13.98 2.06 14.67
N ALA A 418 -13.53 2.04 13.42
CA ALA A 418 -13.09 0.80 12.76
C ALA A 418 -11.63 0.46 13.10
N VAL A 419 -11.29 -0.84 13.10
CA VAL A 419 -9.90 -1.29 13.13
C VAL A 419 -9.28 -1.10 11.75
N VAL A 420 -8.09 -0.51 11.68
CA VAL A 420 -7.43 -0.18 10.40
C VAL A 420 -5.96 -0.59 10.43
N SER A 421 -5.62 -1.66 9.71
CA SER A 421 -4.25 -2.12 9.48
C SER A 421 -3.67 -1.40 8.25
N SER A 422 -2.89 -0.34 8.44
CA SER A 422 -2.35 0.47 7.34
C SER A 422 -0.81 0.53 7.35
N ASN A 423 -0.18 -0.63 7.17
CA ASN A 423 1.25 -0.81 7.30
C ASN A 423 2.03 -0.28 6.08
N ILE A 424 3.17 0.37 6.35
CA ILE A 424 4.14 0.75 5.30
C ILE A 424 4.89 -0.48 4.86
N ALA A 425 4.70 -0.87 3.60
CA ALA A 425 5.45 -1.96 2.99
C ALA A 425 6.85 -1.49 2.59
N PRO A 426 7.88 -2.34 2.72
CA PRO A 426 9.21 -1.99 2.23
C PRO A 426 9.24 -1.86 0.70
N SER A 427 10.26 -1.17 0.20
CA SER A 427 10.56 -1.20 -1.23
C SER A 427 11.02 -2.59 -1.62
N SER A 428 10.36 -3.16 -2.62
CA SER A 428 10.59 -4.54 -3.06
C SER A 428 11.14 -4.58 -4.47
N ALA A 429 12.14 -5.44 -4.72
CA ALA A 429 12.69 -5.70 -6.06
C ALA A 429 11.73 -6.57 -6.89
N THR A 430 10.53 -6.07 -7.18
CA THR A 430 9.54 -6.78 -7.98
C THR A 430 10.01 -6.97 -9.42
N VAL A 431 9.38 -7.91 -10.12
CA VAL A 431 9.69 -8.19 -11.52
C VAL A 431 9.44 -6.97 -12.42
N SER A 432 8.46 -6.12 -12.11
CA SER A 432 8.17 -4.89 -12.86
C SER A 432 9.28 -3.84 -12.71
N VAL A 433 9.88 -3.72 -11.52
CA VAL A 433 10.93 -2.75 -11.22
C VAL A 433 12.29 -3.21 -11.77
N THR A 434 12.61 -4.49 -11.65
CA THR A 434 13.90 -5.05 -12.09
C THR A 434 14.08 -5.10 -13.61
N LYS A 435 12.98 -5.03 -14.39
CA LYS A 435 13.01 -4.93 -15.86
C LYS A 435 13.59 -3.59 -16.36
N ALA A 436 13.48 -2.52 -15.58
CA ALA A 436 14.07 -1.23 -15.93
C ALA A 436 15.53 -1.18 -15.45
N LYS A 437 16.49 -1.25 -16.39
CA LYS A 437 17.94 -1.31 -16.10
C LYS A 437 18.40 -0.25 -15.09
N LEU A 438 17.93 0.99 -15.24
CA LEU A 438 18.32 2.10 -14.37
C LEU A 438 17.76 1.95 -12.94
N LEU A 439 16.53 1.46 -12.79
CA LEU A 439 15.93 1.20 -11.47
C LEU A 439 16.59 0.00 -10.79
N LYS A 440 16.90 -1.06 -11.55
CA LYS A 440 17.69 -2.19 -11.04
C LYS A 440 19.05 -1.72 -10.51
N ALA A 441 19.78 -0.94 -11.31
CA ALA A 441 21.06 -0.37 -10.88
C ALA A 441 20.90 0.53 -9.64
N ALA A 442 19.83 1.33 -9.57
CA ALA A 442 19.55 2.13 -8.38
C ALA A 442 19.34 1.25 -7.14
N PHE A 443 18.61 0.14 -7.27
CA PHE A 443 18.37 -0.81 -6.18
C PHE A 443 19.67 -1.51 -5.75
N ASP A 444 20.51 -1.91 -6.71
CA ASP A 444 21.81 -2.51 -6.41
C ASP A 444 22.76 -1.52 -5.73
N GLY A 445 22.71 -0.24 -6.10
CA GLY A 445 23.56 0.80 -5.53
C GLY A 445 23.04 1.41 -4.22
N VAL A 446 21.75 1.29 -3.92
CA VAL A 446 21.18 1.90 -2.70
C VAL A 446 21.70 1.26 -1.42
N ARG A 447 22.21 0.02 -1.50
CA ARG A 447 22.89 -0.67 -0.38
C ARG A 447 24.12 0.07 0.15
N TYR A 448 24.69 0.99 -0.62
CA TYR A 448 25.81 1.85 -0.20
C TYR A 448 25.34 3.16 0.46
N VAL A 449 24.02 3.33 0.62
CA VAL A 449 23.38 4.46 1.28
C VAL A 449 22.62 3.94 2.51
N PRO A 450 23.34 3.60 3.60
CA PRO A 450 22.71 3.01 4.78
C PRO A 450 21.68 3.96 5.42
N PRO A 451 20.64 3.43 6.08
CA PRO A 451 20.36 2.01 6.32
C PRO A 451 19.36 1.42 5.31
N ILE A 452 19.39 1.85 4.04
CA ILE A 452 18.37 1.44 3.07
C ILE A 452 18.53 -0.04 2.72
N GLU A 453 17.45 -0.81 2.90
CA GLU A 453 17.35 -2.23 2.53
C GLU A 453 16.24 -2.39 1.48
N VAL A 454 16.56 -3.12 0.41
CA VAL A 454 15.59 -3.52 -0.61
C VAL A 454 15.19 -4.96 -0.37
N PHE A 455 13.90 -5.21 -0.24
CA PHE A 455 13.37 -6.52 0.13
C PHE A 455 13.02 -7.35 -1.12
N GLN A 456 13.10 -8.67 -0.99
CA GLN A 456 12.50 -9.56 -1.98
C GLN A 456 10.98 -9.54 -1.82
N PRO A 457 10.19 -9.65 -2.91
CA PRO A 457 8.73 -9.61 -2.84
C PRO A 457 8.16 -10.63 -1.84
N ALA A 458 8.70 -11.84 -1.78
CA ALA A 458 8.27 -12.87 -0.84
C ALA A 458 8.55 -12.49 0.63
N THR A 459 9.68 -11.82 0.91
CA THR A 459 10.00 -11.31 2.25
C THR A 459 9.03 -10.21 2.65
N ALA A 460 8.79 -9.25 1.76
CA ALA A 460 7.89 -8.14 2.00
C ALA A 460 6.44 -8.60 2.18
N ASN A 461 5.99 -9.57 1.37
CA ASN A 461 4.67 -10.19 1.48
C ASN A 461 4.47 -10.84 2.86
N ALA A 462 5.43 -11.67 3.29
CA ALA A 462 5.40 -12.28 4.61
C ALA A 462 5.41 -11.25 5.74
N ALA A 463 6.25 -10.19 5.63
CA ALA A 463 6.31 -9.12 6.62
C ALA A 463 4.96 -8.39 6.77
N MET A 464 4.32 -8.06 5.64
CA MET A 464 3.03 -7.36 5.64
C MET A 464 1.88 -8.24 6.10
N ALA A 465 1.91 -9.55 5.81
CA ALA A 465 0.95 -10.49 6.36
C ALA A 465 1.10 -10.63 7.89
N ILE A 466 2.33 -10.68 8.39
CA ILE A 466 2.60 -10.71 9.84
C ILE A 466 2.09 -9.44 10.51
N ALA A 467 2.38 -8.26 9.94
CA ALA A 467 1.90 -6.98 10.47
C ALA A 467 0.37 -6.90 10.45
N LEU A 468 -0.27 -7.35 9.37
CA LEU A 468 -1.73 -7.45 9.29
C LEU A 468 -2.32 -8.34 10.40
N LEU A 469 -1.74 -9.53 10.63
CA LEU A 469 -2.24 -10.44 11.65
C LEU A 469 -2.06 -9.89 13.06
N HIS A 470 -0.94 -9.22 13.34
CA HIS A 470 -0.74 -8.46 14.56
C HIS A 470 -1.85 -7.41 14.73
N ASP A 471 -2.04 -6.56 13.73
CA ASP A 471 -2.97 -5.44 13.83
C ASP A 471 -4.43 -5.85 14.01
N ILE A 472 -4.83 -6.96 13.39
CA ILE A 472 -6.21 -7.45 13.50
C ILE A 472 -6.44 -8.18 14.83
N PHE A 473 -5.48 -8.94 15.33
CA PHE A 473 -5.68 -9.85 16.47
C PHE A 473 -5.05 -9.39 17.79
N ASP A 474 -4.24 -8.33 17.77
CA ASP A 474 -3.70 -7.69 18.97
C ASP A 474 -4.47 -6.39 19.26
N ALA A 475 -5.27 -6.40 20.32
CA ALA A 475 -6.10 -5.26 20.72
C ALA A 475 -5.28 -4.03 21.15
N ASP A 476 -4.00 -4.23 21.49
CA ASP A 476 -3.08 -3.16 21.87
C ASP A 476 -2.38 -2.54 20.64
N SER A 477 -2.58 -3.07 19.44
CA SER A 477 -2.05 -2.48 18.21
C SER A 477 -2.61 -1.07 17.98
N ALA A 478 -1.79 -0.19 17.38
CA ALA A 478 -2.21 1.12 16.90
C ALA A 478 -3.37 1.07 15.89
N ALA A 479 -3.57 -0.06 15.22
CA ALA A 479 -4.69 -0.31 14.31
C ALA A 479 -6.05 -0.25 15.01
N HIS A 480 -6.12 -0.60 16.30
CA HIS A 480 -7.36 -0.55 17.06
C HIS A 480 -7.70 0.88 17.49
N PRO A 481 -8.93 1.35 17.27
CA PRO A 481 -9.33 2.72 17.58
C PRO A 481 -9.29 3.03 19.09
N THR A 482 -9.36 1.99 19.94
CA THR A 482 -9.25 2.08 21.40
C THR A 482 -7.83 2.38 21.87
N THR A 483 -6.81 2.06 21.06
CA THR A 483 -5.42 2.41 21.35
C THR A 483 -5.21 3.89 21.07
N PRO A 484 -4.87 4.73 22.06
CA PRO A 484 -4.71 6.16 21.82
C PRO A 484 -3.48 6.44 20.95
N LEU A 485 -3.63 7.33 19.98
CA LEU A 485 -2.52 7.88 19.19
C LEU A 485 -2.36 9.35 19.54
N SER A 486 -1.11 9.79 19.70
CA SER A 486 -0.81 11.21 19.91
C SER A 486 -1.14 12.07 18.68
N HIS A 487 -1.26 11.46 17.50
CA HIS A 487 -1.74 12.09 16.28
C HIS A 487 -2.31 11.05 15.29
N PRO A 488 -3.43 11.30 14.57
CA PRO A 488 -4.04 10.32 13.66
C PRO A 488 -3.09 9.81 12.57
N LEU A 489 -2.22 10.66 12.04
CA LEU A 489 -1.26 10.26 10.99
C LEU A 489 -0.12 9.38 11.51
N LEU A 490 0.04 9.21 12.84
CA LEU A 490 0.97 8.23 13.40
C LEU A 490 0.45 6.79 13.31
N LEU A 491 -0.79 6.58 12.87
CA LEU A 491 -1.31 5.27 12.46
C LEU A 491 -0.37 4.58 11.46
N PHE A 492 0.24 5.33 10.55
CA PHE A 492 1.14 4.80 9.52
C PHE A 492 2.58 4.62 10.04
N ALA A 493 2.93 5.29 11.14
CA ALA A 493 4.27 5.27 11.72
C ALA A 493 4.48 4.10 12.67
N ASP A 494 3.44 3.71 13.39
CA ASP A 494 3.50 2.49 14.18
C ASP A 494 3.55 1.26 13.28
N GLY A 495 4.44 0.32 13.55
CA GLY A 495 4.66 -0.84 12.68
C GLY A 495 5.38 -0.53 11.35
N ALA A 496 5.89 0.70 11.15
CA ALA A 496 6.43 1.11 9.87
C ALA A 496 7.66 0.29 9.41
N TRP A 497 7.52 -0.33 8.24
CA TRP A 497 8.57 -1.09 7.56
C TRP A 497 9.16 -0.29 6.38
N HIS A 498 9.63 0.92 6.67
CA HIS A 498 10.03 1.90 5.65
C HIS A 498 11.37 1.58 4.94
N GLY A 499 11.97 0.40 5.14
CA GLY A 499 13.20 -0.03 4.47
C GLY A 499 14.38 0.92 4.63
N GLY A 500 14.51 1.57 5.79
CA GLY A 500 15.57 2.52 6.10
C GLY A 500 15.35 3.97 5.67
N MET A 501 14.33 4.24 4.84
CA MET A 501 14.11 5.57 4.25
C MET A 501 13.93 6.69 5.28
N TRP A 502 13.26 6.43 6.39
CA TRP A 502 13.00 7.45 7.41
C TRP A 502 14.20 7.80 8.28
N ARG A 503 15.10 6.82 8.46
CA ARG A 503 16.30 6.92 9.29
C ARG A 503 17.57 7.17 8.47
N CYS A 504 17.49 7.18 7.14
CA CYS A 504 18.59 7.55 6.28
C CYS A 504 18.93 9.04 6.43
N GLY A 505 20.22 9.38 6.44
CA GLY A 505 20.63 10.78 6.56
C GLY A 505 20.35 11.63 5.32
N VAL A 506 20.23 10.98 4.15
CA VAL A 506 19.94 11.64 2.88
C VAL A 506 18.55 11.30 2.38
N LYS A 507 17.91 12.25 1.70
CA LYS A 507 16.58 12.04 1.09
C LYS A 507 16.69 11.03 -0.04
N VAL A 508 15.84 10.01 -0.04
CA VAL A 508 15.84 8.90 -1.02
C VAL A 508 15.81 9.40 -2.47
N GLY A 509 14.92 10.35 -2.78
CA GLY A 509 14.83 10.92 -4.13
C GLY A 509 16.14 11.59 -4.60
N SER A 510 16.93 12.15 -3.69
CA SER A 510 18.25 12.74 -4.00
C SER A 510 19.37 11.71 -4.10
N ALA A 511 19.15 10.51 -3.55
CA ALA A 511 20.10 9.41 -3.54
C ALA A 511 19.95 8.47 -4.75
N ALA A 512 18.78 8.48 -5.41
CA ALA A 512 18.47 7.56 -6.51
C ALA A 512 19.46 7.63 -7.68
N VAL A 513 19.82 8.83 -8.14
CA VAL A 513 20.76 8.99 -9.26
C VAL A 513 22.18 8.51 -8.90
N PRO A 514 22.79 8.95 -7.77
CA PRO A 514 24.08 8.41 -7.37
C PRO A 514 24.06 6.90 -7.11
N ALA A 515 22.98 6.37 -6.53
CA ALA A 515 22.81 4.93 -6.35
C ALA A 515 22.80 4.21 -7.70
N ALA A 516 22.08 4.71 -8.70
CA ALA A 516 22.08 4.11 -10.03
C ALA A 516 23.47 4.09 -10.68
N VAL A 517 24.25 5.17 -10.53
CA VAL A 517 25.63 5.24 -11.02
C VAL A 517 26.52 4.21 -10.31
N ILE A 518 26.39 4.08 -8.99
CA ILE A 518 27.13 3.08 -8.20
C ILE A 518 26.77 1.66 -8.67
N GLY A 519 25.48 1.36 -8.85
CA GLY A 519 25.02 0.06 -9.32
C GLY A 519 25.55 -0.29 -10.71
N LEU A 520 25.49 0.65 -11.65
CA LEU A 520 26.04 0.47 -12.99
C LEU A 520 27.56 0.24 -12.95
N ALA A 521 28.30 1.00 -12.13
CA ALA A 521 29.74 0.82 -11.98
C ALA A 521 30.09 -0.58 -11.45
N ILE A 522 29.28 -1.12 -10.52
CA ILE A 522 29.46 -2.46 -9.97
C ILE A 522 29.19 -3.52 -11.04
N GLU A 523 28.07 -3.41 -11.76
CA GLU A 523 27.70 -4.34 -12.83
C GLU A 523 28.80 -4.43 -13.91
N HIS A 524 29.39 -3.30 -14.27
CA HIS A 524 30.44 -3.22 -15.30
C HIS A 524 31.85 -3.50 -14.77
N SER A 525 32.09 -3.39 -13.45
CA SER A 525 33.38 -3.77 -12.85
C SER A 525 33.66 -5.29 -12.95
N SER A 526 32.61 -6.11 -13.04
CA SER A 526 32.70 -7.55 -13.32
C SER A 526 33.17 -7.86 -14.75
N SER A 527 32.82 -7.02 -15.71
CA SER A 527 33.18 -7.18 -17.14
C SER A 527 34.49 -6.49 -17.52
N LEU A 528 34.97 -5.54 -16.72
CA LEU A 528 36.23 -4.81 -16.93
C LEU A 528 37.50 -5.56 -16.47
N MET A 529 37.39 -6.76 -15.89
CA MET A 529 38.56 -7.65 -15.72
C MET A 529 39.10 -8.20 -17.07
N GLY A 530 38.45 -7.90 -18.20
CA GLY A 530 38.91 -8.25 -19.55
C GLY A 530 39.40 -7.10 -20.42
N GLY A 531 39.39 -5.84 -19.98
CA GLY A 531 39.79 -4.71 -20.84
C GLY A 531 39.98 -3.40 -20.09
N GLY A 532 41.17 -2.81 -20.22
CA GLY A 532 41.63 -1.68 -19.42
C GLY A 532 40.88 -0.36 -19.62
N ALA A 533 40.01 0.00 -18.67
CA ALA A 533 39.54 1.37 -18.48
C ALA A 533 39.72 1.80 -17.01
N LEU A 534 40.78 2.57 -16.75
CA LEU A 534 41.33 2.89 -15.42
C LEU A 534 40.56 3.96 -14.61
N ALA A 535 39.54 4.61 -15.15
CA ALA A 535 38.83 5.70 -14.45
C ALA A 535 37.63 5.22 -13.60
N THR A 536 36.92 4.18 -14.02
CA THR A 536 35.75 3.62 -13.30
C THR A 536 36.16 2.66 -12.17
N VAL A 537 37.38 2.14 -12.26
CA VAL A 537 37.96 1.14 -11.34
C VAL A 537 38.28 1.74 -9.96
N GLY A 538 38.62 3.03 -9.88
CA GLY A 538 38.97 3.69 -8.62
C GLY A 538 37.84 3.74 -7.60
N VAL A 539 36.61 4.06 -8.04
CA VAL A 539 35.43 4.12 -7.15
C VAL A 539 34.97 2.71 -6.76
N GLY A 540 35.01 1.75 -7.68
CA GLY A 540 34.64 0.35 -7.42
C GLY A 540 35.60 -0.37 -6.46
N LEU A 541 36.91 -0.11 -6.56
CA LEU A 541 37.91 -0.68 -5.65
C LEU A 541 37.87 -0.04 -4.26
N LEU A 542 37.65 1.28 -4.16
CA LEU A 542 37.52 1.98 -2.87
C LEU A 542 36.25 1.60 -2.09
N LEU A 543 35.18 1.20 -2.78
CA LEU A 543 33.95 0.71 -2.15
C LEU A 543 34.03 -0.79 -1.77
N ARG A 544 34.88 -1.57 -2.43
CA ARG A 544 35.13 -2.98 -2.07
C ARG A 544 36.09 -3.16 -0.90
N SER A 545 37.01 -2.23 -0.65
CA SER A 545 37.98 -2.32 0.46
C SER A 545 37.41 -1.99 1.85
N ARG A 546 36.10 -1.72 1.94
CA ARG A 546 35.36 -1.51 3.20
C ARG A 546 34.32 -2.60 3.50
N LEU A 547 34.51 -3.79 2.93
CA LEU A 547 33.81 -5.01 3.35
C LEU A 547 34.55 -5.66 4.54
#